data_AF-A0A843KMT3-F1
#
_entry.id   AF-A0A843KMT3-F1
#
_cell.length_a   1.000
_cell.length_b   1.000
_cell.length_c   1.000
_cell.angle_alpha   90.00
_cell.angle_beta   90.00
_cell.angle_gamma   90.00
#
_symmetry.space_group_name_H-M   'P 1'
#
loop_
_entity.id
_entity.type
_entity.pdbx_description
1 polymer ?
#
loop_
_entity_poly.entity_id
_entity_poly.type
_entity_poly.pdbx_seq_one_letter_code
_entity_poly.pdbx_strand_id
1 'polypeptide(L)' 'MRQRLNLARFADVQELLHSAFQAAGRSSRIPVADAAGRVTAAPVYSPLTIPATDIAARDGF' A
#
# COMPACT_ATOMS: atom_id res chain seq x y z
N MET A 1 46.84 -1.37 -15.80
CA MET A 1 46.30 -1.99 -14.57
C MET A 1 44.81 -1.68 -14.49
N ARG A 2 43.93 -2.67 -14.68
CA ARG A 2 42.48 -2.49 -14.51
C ARG A 2 42.15 -2.72 -13.04
N GLN A 3 41.91 -1.66 -12.28
CA GLN A 3 41.28 -1.75 -10.96
C GLN A 3 39.90 -2.39 -11.17
N ARG A 4 39.74 -3.66 -10.79
CA ARG A 4 38.41 -4.26 -10.70
C ARG A 4 37.66 -3.49 -9.62
N LEU A 5 36.70 -2.65 -10.01
CA LEU A 5 35.72 -2.16 -9.06
C LEU A 5 35.10 -3.39 -8.40
N ASN A 6 35.18 -3.43 -7.07
CA ASN A 6 34.52 -4.45 -6.28
C ASN A 6 33.02 -4.09 -6.26
N LEU A 7 32.35 -4.36 -7.39
CA LEU A 7 30.95 -4.03 -7.59
C LEU A 7 30.10 -4.99 -6.77
N ALA A 8 29.36 -4.46 -5.80
CA ALA A 8 28.32 -5.22 -5.12
C ALA A 8 27.22 -5.59 -6.12
N ARG A 9 26.66 -6.80 -5.98
CA ARG A 9 25.51 -7.16 -6.81
C ARG A 9 24.33 -6.30 -6.39
N PHE A 10 23.51 -5.92 -7.37
CA PHE A 10 22.33 -5.09 -7.10
C PHE A 10 21.39 -5.72 -6.05
N ALA A 11 21.21 -7.04 -6.07
CA ALA A 11 20.42 -7.77 -5.09
C ALA A 11 20.96 -7.60 -3.65
N ASP A 12 22.28 -7.69 -3.47
CA ASP A 12 22.92 -7.53 -2.16
C ASP A 12 22.71 -6.10 -1.62
N VAL A 13 22.74 -5.10 -2.51
CA VAL A 13 22.47 -3.69 -2.15
C VAL A 13 20.99 -3.48 -1.83
N GLN A 14 20.07 -4.10 -2.58
CA GLN A 14 18.64 -4.01 -2.30
C GLN A 14 18.30 -4.61 -0.93
N GLU A 15 18.84 -5.79 -0.61
CA GLU A 15 18.64 -6.43 0.69
C GLU A 15 19.19 -5.56 1.84
N LEU A 16 20.39 -5.00 1.65
CA LEU A 16 20.97 -4.07 2.61
C LEU A 16 20.06 -2.85 2.84
N LEU A 17 19.53 -2.24 1.77
CA LEU A 17 18.64 -1.10 1.89
C LEU A 17 17.31 -1.46 2.56
N HIS A 18 16.70 -2.59 2.20
CA HIS A 18 15.45 -3.04 2.83
C HIS A 18 15.62 -3.35 4.33
N SER A 19 16.75 -3.93 4.72
CA SER A 19 17.05 -4.22 6.14
C SER A 19 17.34 -2.95 6.94
N ALA A 20 18.01 -1.96 6.34
CA ALA A 20 18.31 -0.68 6.98
C ALA A 20 17.05 0.20 7.13
N PHE A 21 16.13 0.16 6.16
CA PHE A 21 14.93 1.00 6.14
C PHE A 21 13.66 0.15 6.33
N GLN A 22 13.47 -0.36 7.54
CA GLN A 22 12.22 -1.04 7.88
C GLN A 22 11.05 -0.06 7.85
N ALA A 23 9.92 -0.51 7.32
CA ALA A 23 8.70 0.30 7.30
C ALA A 23 8.33 0.71 8.73
N ALA A 24 8.14 2.00 8.96
CA ALA A 24 7.70 2.49 10.26
C ALA A 24 6.28 1.96 10.53
N GLY A 25 6.13 1.03 11.48
CA GLY A 25 4.84 0.46 11.88
C GLY A 25 3.89 1.45 12.58
N ARG A 26 4.10 2.75 12.41
CA ARG A 26 3.27 3.81 13.00
C ARG A 26 2.18 4.18 11.99
N SER A 27 0.95 4.20 12.46
CA SER A 27 -0.20 4.66 11.69
C SER A 27 -0.88 5.84 12.39
N SER A 28 -1.56 6.68 11.62
CA SER A 28 -2.43 7.73 12.12
C SER A 28 -3.78 7.66 11.44
N ARG A 29 -4.82 8.11 12.13
CA ARG A 29 -6.14 8.33 11.53
C ARG A 29 -6.19 9.74 10.98
N ILE A 30 -6.60 9.85 9.73
CA ILE A 30 -6.78 11.13 9.02
C ILE A 30 -8.13 11.09 8.28
N PRO A 31 -8.72 12.25 7.97
CA PRO A 31 -9.89 12.32 7.11
C PRO A 31 -9.61 11.72 5.73
N VAL A 32 -10.62 11.11 5.11
CA VAL A 32 -10.50 10.49 3.77
C VAL A 32 -10.12 11.54 2.71
N ALA A 33 -10.59 12.77 2.85
CA ALA A 33 -10.26 13.87 1.96
C ALA A 33 -8.73 14.16 1.90
N ASP A 34 -8.00 13.86 2.97
CA ASP A 34 -6.56 14.10 3.09
C ASP A 34 -5.72 12.83 2.84
N ALA A 35 -6.37 11.72 2.48
CA ALA A 35 -5.73 10.40 2.40
C ALA A 35 -5.06 10.10 1.05
N ALA A 36 -5.20 10.98 0.05
CA ALA A 36 -4.57 10.78 -1.26
C ALA A 36 -3.04 10.63 -1.14
N GLY A 37 -2.49 9.57 -1.74
CA GLY A 37 -1.06 9.24 -1.67
C GLY A 37 -0.60 8.55 -0.37
N ARG A 38 -1.50 8.24 0.56
CA ARG A 38 -1.20 7.44 1.76
C ARG A 38 -1.42 5.95 1.50
N VAL A 39 -0.77 5.12 2.31
CA VAL A 39 -0.95 3.67 2.33
C VAL A 39 -1.79 3.29 3.55
N THR A 40 -2.81 2.46 3.35
CA THR A 40 -3.63 1.94 4.45
C THR A 40 -2.80 1.03 5.34
N ALA A 41 -2.81 1.27 6.65
CA ALA A 41 -2.06 0.47 7.60
C ALA A 41 -2.61 -0.96 7.79
N ALA A 42 -3.88 -1.19 7.41
CA ALA A 42 -4.56 -2.47 7.47
C ALA A 42 -5.60 -2.56 6.35
N PRO A 43 -6.12 -3.76 6.01
CA PRO A 43 -7.23 -3.90 5.07
C PRO A 43 -8.46 -3.08 5.50
N VAL A 44 -9.18 -2.54 4.52
CA VAL A 44 -10.43 -1.81 4.76
C VAL A 44 -11.59 -2.75 4.48
N TYR A 45 -12.45 -2.95 5.48
CA TYR A 45 -13.64 -3.79 5.39
C TYR A 45 -14.89 -2.93 5.32
N SER A 46 -15.86 -3.32 4.48
CA SER A 46 -17.17 -2.70 4.49
C SER A 46 -17.95 -3.16 5.72
N PRO A 47 -18.47 -2.25 6.55
CA PRO A 47 -19.39 -2.60 7.62
C PRO A 47 -20.83 -2.81 7.12
N LEU A 48 -21.10 -2.54 5.84
CA LEU A 48 -22.43 -2.55 5.25
C LEU A 48 -22.49 -3.48 4.03
N THR A 49 -23.64 -4.11 3.85
CA THR A 49 -24.04 -4.69 2.56
C THR A 49 -24.47 -3.56 1.64
N ILE A 50 -23.92 -3.51 0.43
CA ILE A 50 -24.20 -2.45 -0.55
C ILE A 50 -24.50 -3.09 -1.92
N PRO A 51 -25.70 -2.89 -2.50
CA PRO A 51 -26.82 -2.13 -1.94
C PRO A 51 -27.41 -2.83 -0.70
N ALA A 52 -27.96 -2.05 0.24
CA ALA A 52 -28.49 -2.59 1.50
C ALA A 52 -29.83 -3.33 1.34
N THR A 53 -30.49 -3.17 0.19
CA THR A 53 -31.75 -3.80 -0.16
C THR A 53 -31.77 -4.05 -1.66
N ASP A 54 -32.65 -4.93 -2.11
CA ASP A 54 -32.83 -5.19 -3.53
C ASP A 54 -33.39 -3.94 -4.21
N ILE A 55 -32.68 -3.48 -5.24
CA ILE A 55 -33.05 -2.31 -6.02
C ILE A 55 -33.20 -2.70 -7.47
N ALA A 56 -34.32 -2.31 -8.08
CA ALA A 56 -34.53 -2.48 -9.50
C ALA A 56 -33.52 -1.62 -10.28
N ALA A 57 -32.85 -2.21 -11.26
CA ALA A 57 -31.89 -1.50 -12.09
C ALA A 57 -32.54 -0.68 -13.22
N ARG A 58 -33.84 -0.91 -13.48
CA ARG A 58 -34.61 -0.28 -14.56
C ARG A 58 -36.06 -0.13 -14.14
N ASP A 59 -36.72 0.85 -14.76
CA ASP A 59 -38.17 0.97 -14.71
C ASP A 59 -38.82 -0.13 -15.57
N GLY A 60 -39.88 -0.74 -15.06
CA GLY A 60 -40.59 -1.85 -15.69
C GLY A 60 -41.60 -2.50 -14.75
N PHE A 61 -42.27 -3.55 -15.23
CA PHE A 61 -43.21 -4.36 -14.48
C PHE A 61 -42.83 -5.84 -14.57
#